data_AF-A0A838R4S3-F1
#
_entry.id   AF-A0A838R4S3-F1
#
_cell.length_a   1.000
_cell.length_b   1.000
_cell.length_c   1.000
_cell.angle_alpha   90.00
_cell.angle_beta   90.00
_cell.angle_gamma   90.00
#
_symmetry.space_group_name_H-M   'P 1'
#
loop_
_entity.id
_entity.type
_entity.pdbx_description
1 polymer ?
#
loop_
_entity_poly.entity_id
_entity_poly.type
_entity_poly.pdbx_seq_one_letter_code
_entity_poly.pdbx_strand_id
1 'polypeptide(L)'
;VESVDAIRVCPEDRYADERMRVKASSYVINEYLANYTIKEAASNLKQLSATSRTMLHFEGAEPEQLPEDLALLRQAEHAHCADWFKALWKQRGQVLTQIKKDVQVDRHMDTANYAFVDGHVETIAAEQIEQWVREDFEFAKPQ
;
A
#
# COMPACT_ATOMS: atom_id res chain seq x y z
N VAL A 1 16.83 -1.74 -22.94
CA VAL A 1 16.12 -2.48 -21.88
C VAL A 1 16.27 -1.66 -20.62
N GLU A 2 15.16 -1.25 -20.00
CA GLU A 2 15.19 -0.48 -18.75
C GLU A 2 15.59 -1.40 -17.58
N SER A 3 16.41 -0.89 -16.67
CA SER A 3 16.78 -1.57 -15.43
C SER A 3 16.11 -0.85 -14.26
N VAL A 4 15.03 -1.43 -13.76
CA VAL A 4 14.21 -0.87 -12.68
C VAL A 4 14.45 -1.54 -11.32
N ASP A 5 15.36 -2.50 -11.30
CA ASP A 5 15.72 -3.29 -10.12
C ASP A 5 16.21 -2.40 -8.96
N ALA A 6 16.97 -1.36 -9.28
CA ALA A 6 17.46 -0.38 -8.31
C ALA A 6 16.35 0.50 -7.69
N ILE A 7 15.13 0.49 -8.24
CA ILE A 7 14.04 1.39 -7.82
C ILE A 7 12.75 0.67 -7.43
N ARG A 8 12.54 -0.59 -7.85
CA ARG A 8 11.33 -1.36 -7.53
C ARG A 8 11.38 -2.04 -6.17
N VAL A 9 12.55 -2.14 -5.54
CA VAL A 9 12.75 -2.76 -4.23
C VAL A 9 13.27 -1.70 -3.27
N CYS A 10 12.61 -1.56 -2.11
CA CYS A 10 13.07 -0.67 -1.06
C CYS A 10 14.36 -1.24 -0.44
N PRO A 11 15.42 -0.44 -0.24
CA PRO A 11 16.68 -0.92 0.36
C PRO A 11 16.52 -1.49 1.77
N GLU A 12 15.49 -1.06 2.51
CA GLU A 12 15.18 -1.53 3.86
C GLU A 12 14.10 -2.63 3.85
N ASP A 13 13.74 -3.16 2.67
CA ASP A 13 12.93 -4.36 2.60
C ASP A 13 13.71 -5.56 3.10
N ARG A 14 13.23 -6.16 4.18
CA ARG A 14 13.80 -7.39 4.73
C ARG A 14 13.87 -8.53 3.71
N TYR A 15 12.96 -8.55 2.74
CA TYR A 15 12.87 -9.54 1.67
C TYR A 15 13.37 -9.00 0.33
N ALA A 16 14.25 -8.00 0.34
CA ALA A 16 14.75 -7.36 -0.87
C ALA A 16 15.38 -8.37 -1.85
N ASP A 17 16.26 -9.24 -1.37
CA ASP A 17 16.98 -10.20 -2.21
C ASP A 17 16.04 -11.21 -2.87
N GLU A 18 15.03 -11.67 -2.15
CA GLU A 18 14.03 -12.59 -2.64
C GLU A 18 13.11 -11.91 -3.66
N ARG A 19 12.66 -10.67 -3.39
CA ARG A 19 11.91 -9.85 -4.37
C ARG A 19 12.72 -9.61 -5.63
N MET A 20 14.03 -9.40 -5.50
CA MET A 20 14.93 -9.26 -6.63
C MET A 20 14.98 -10.54 -7.46
N ARG A 21 15.11 -11.70 -6.81
CA ARG A 21 15.13 -13.04 -7.43
C ARG A 21 13.86 -13.34 -8.23
N VAL A 22 12.68 -13.03 -7.67
CA VAL A 22 11.38 -13.32 -8.33
C VAL A 22 10.82 -12.15 -9.15
N LYS A 23 11.56 -11.04 -9.28
CA LYS A 23 11.15 -9.82 -9.97
C LYS A 23 9.89 -9.15 -9.41
N ALA A 24 9.69 -9.24 -8.09
CA ALA A 24 8.59 -8.58 -7.37
C ALA A 24 8.95 -7.15 -6.91
N SER A 25 7.96 -6.35 -6.51
CA SER A 25 8.16 -4.98 -6.01
C SER A 25 8.05 -4.94 -4.49
N SER A 26 8.71 -4.01 -3.80
CA SER A 26 8.44 -3.69 -2.39
C SER A 26 7.17 -2.86 -2.20
N TYR A 27 6.61 -2.36 -3.30
CA TYR A 27 5.47 -1.45 -3.31
C TYR A 27 4.26 -2.11 -3.94
N VAL A 28 3.08 -1.79 -3.40
CA VAL A 28 1.76 -2.23 -3.88
C VAL A 28 0.95 -1.03 -4.32
N ILE A 29 0.16 -1.16 -5.39
CA ILE A 29 -0.68 -0.07 -5.90
C ILE A 29 -1.97 0.07 -5.10
N ASN A 30 -2.46 1.30 -4.99
CA ASN A 30 -3.78 1.57 -4.43
C ASN A 30 -4.88 0.95 -5.33
N GLU A 31 -5.67 0.03 -4.78
CA GLU A 31 -6.71 -0.67 -5.52
C GLU A 31 -7.78 0.28 -6.09
N TYR A 32 -8.08 1.42 -5.45
CA TYR A 32 -8.97 2.42 -6.02
C TYR A 32 -8.48 3.03 -7.34
N LEU A 33 -7.18 2.91 -7.64
CA LEU A 33 -6.57 3.40 -8.88
C LEU A 33 -6.25 2.26 -9.86
N ALA A 34 -6.28 1.01 -9.41
CA ALA A 34 -5.93 -0.16 -10.21
C ALA A 34 -7.12 -1.05 -10.59
N ASN A 35 -8.19 -1.05 -9.79
CA ASN A 35 -9.36 -1.92 -9.97
C ASN A 35 -10.62 -1.10 -10.29
N TYR A 36 -10.95 -1.02 -11.58
CA TYR A 36 -12.10 -0.26 -12.09
C TYR A 36 -13.47 -0.85 -11.71
N THR A 37 -13.52 -2.00 -11.03
CA THR A 37 -14.78 -2.60 -10.58
C THR A 37 -15.27 -2.01 -9.25
N ILE A 38 -14.41 -1.28 -8.53
CA ILE A 38 -14.80 -0.58 -7.31
C ILE A 38 -15.60 0.67 -7.65
N LYS A 39 -16.73 0.86 -6.96
CA LYS A 39 -17.66 1.98 -7.20
C LYS A 39 -17.00 3.36 -7.10
N GLU A 40 -16.05 3.51 -6.18
CA GLU A 40 -15.35 4.77 -5.88
C GLU A 40 -13.95 4.82 -6.54
N ALA A 41 -13.65 3.92 -7.48
CA ALA A 41 -12.39 3.93 -8.20
C ALA A 41 -12.24 5.18 -9.08
N ALA A 42 -11.01 5.67 -9.18
CA ALA A 42 -10.62 6.70 -10.13
C ALA A 42 -9.74 6.06 -11.22
N SER A 43 -10.30 5.91 -12.43
CA SER A 43 -9.63 5.34 -13.59
C SER A 43 -8.86 6.36 -14.42
N ASN A 44 -9.00 7.66 -14.12
CA ASN A 44 -8.22 8.72 -14.76
C ASN A 44 -8.09 9.97 -13.89
N LEU A 45 -7.08 10.79 -14.19
CA LEU A 45 -6.75 11.99 -13.42
C LEU A 45 -7.89 13.02 -13.31
N LYS A 46 -8.83 13.05 -14.25
CA LYS A 46 -9.95 14.01 -14.21
C LYS A 46 -10.99 13.68 -13.13
N GLN A 47 -10.93 12.47 -12.58
CA GLN A 47 -11.81 12.04 -11.49
C GLN A 47 -11.25 12.40 -10.11
N LEU A 48 -10.02 12.91 -10.05
CA LEU A 48 -9.35 13.32 -8.82
C LEU A 48 -9.53 14.82 -8.61
N SER A 49 -9.97 15.24 -7.43
CA SER A 49 -9.98 16.65 -7.02
C SER A 49 -8.61 17.12 -6.51
N ALA A 50 -7.74 16.21 -6.07
CA ALA A 50 -6.40 16.50 -5.58
C ALA A 50 -5.43 15.32 -5.79
N THR A 51 -4.62 15.41 -6.86
CA THR A 51 -3.55 14.43 -7.14
C THR A 51 -2.48 14.39 -6.04
N SER A 52 -2.20 15.53 -5.40
CA SER A 52 -1.27 15.66 -4.28
C SER A 52 -1.78 15.11 -2.95
N ARG A 53 -3.03 14.63 -2.88
CA ARG A 53 -3.60 14.00 -1.69
C ARG A 53 -4.12 12.58 -1.94
N THR A 54 -3.98 12.11 -3.18
CA THR A 54 -4.35 10.77 -3.57
C THR A 54 -3.12 9.88 -3.55
N MET A 55 -3.07 8.94 -2.61
CA MET A 55 -1.99 7.97 -2.51
C MET A 55 -2.07 6.96 -3.66
N LEU A 56 -0.95 6.79 -4.38
CA LEU A 56 -0.79 5.89 -5.51
C LEU A 56 -0.16 4.56 -5.10
N HIS A 57 0.96 4.59 -4.39
CA HIS A 57 1.67 3.40 -3.94
C HIS A 57 1.86 3.41 -2.43
N PHE A 58 1.80 2.21 -1.86
CA PHE A 58 2.14 1.92 -0.49
C PHE A 58 3.36 1.01 -0.45
N GLU A 59 4.13 1.06 0.62
CA GLU A 59 5.10 0.03 0.94
C GLU A 59 4.37 -1.25 1.39
N GLY A 60 4.48 -2.32 0.62
CA GLY A 60 3.71 -3.55 0.83
C GLY A 60 4.11 -4.29 2.10
N ALA A 61 3.17 -4.96 2.76
CA ALA A 61 3.45 -5.75 3.95
C ALA A 61 4.47 -6.88 3.68
N GLU A 62 5.21 -7.27 4.71
CA GLU A 62 5.97 -8.52 4.69
C GLU A 62 5.02 -9.72 4.50
N PRO A 63 5.40 -10.73 3.70
CA PRO A 63 4.56 -11.89 3.54
C PRO A 63 4.56 -12.73 4.82
N GLU A 64 3.40 -13.20 5.26
CA GLU A 64 3.33 -14.18 6.36
C GLU A 64 4.13 -15.43 5.99
N GLN A 65 4.84 -15.99 6.97
CA GLN A 65 5.79 -17.13 6.93
C GLN A 65 5.45 -18.25 5.93
N LEU A 66 5.68 -18.01 4.66
CA LEU A 66 5.55 -18.96 3.56
C LEU A 66 6.95 -19.29 3.04
N PRO A 67 7.16 -20.47 2.43
CA PRO A 67 8.42 -20.78 1.74
C PRO A 67 8.74 -19.67 0.73
N GLU A 68 9.97 -19.14 0.79
CA GLU A 68 10.39 -17.85 0.18
C GLU A 68 9.83 -17.58 -1.22
N ASP A 69 9.85 -18.57 -2.11
CA ASP A 69 9.50 -18.36 -3.52
C ASP A 69 7.98 -18.25 -3.77
N LEU A 70 7.14 -18.87 -2.93
CA LEU A 70 5.67 -18.89 -3.10
C LEU A 70 4.98 -17.72 -2.40
N ALA A 71 5.60 -17.20 -1.35
CA ALA A 71 5.11 -16.08 -0.56
C ALA A 71 5.06 -14.78 -1.37
N LEU A 72 6.15 -14.52 -2.10
CA LEU A 72 6.40 -13.28 -2.80
C LEU A 72 5.69 -13.21 -4.15
N LEU A 73 5.48 -14.36 -4.80
CA LEU A 73 4.63 -14.46 -5.99
C LEU A 73 3.13 -14.29 -5.67
N ARG A 74 2.73 -14.47 -4.40
CA ARG A 74 1.36 -14.30 -3.93
C ARG A 74 1.09 -12.95 -3.28
N GLN A 75 2.11 -12.10 -3.13
CA GLN A 75 1.87 -10.75 -2.66
C GLN A 75 1.01 -10.02 -3.68
N ALA A 76 -0.04 -9.41 -3.16
CA ALA A 76 -1.00 -8.69 -3.94
C ALA A 76 -0.26 -7.55 -4.68
N GLU A 77 -0.39 -7.50 -6.00
CA GLU A 77 0.18 -6.39 -6.77
C GLU A 77 -0.44 -5.03 -6.38
N HIS A 78 -1.55 -5.07 -5.65
CA HIS A 78 -2.32 -3.96 -5.11
C HIS A 78 -2.68 -4.20 -3.63
N ALA A 79 -2.85 -3.12 -2.87
CA ALA A 79 -3.42 -3.18 -1.53
C ALA A 79 -4.95 -3.24 -1.63
N HIS A 80 -5.62 -4.12 -0.88
CA HIS A 80 -7.08 -4.29 -0.89
C HIS A 80 -7.79 -3.18 -0.11
N CYS A 81 -7.43 -1.93 -0.38
CA CYS A 81 -7.77 -0.79 0.46
C CYS A 81 -9.26 -0.42 0.45
N ALA A 82 -10.02 -0.87 -0.54
CA ALA A 82 -11.48 -0.74 -0.53
C ALA A 82 -12.16 -1.59 0.55
N ASP A 83 -11.44 -2.59 1.08
CA ASP A 83 -11.96 -3.51 2.08
C ASP A 83 -11.59 -3.11 3.51
N TRP A 84 -10.56 -2.29 3.73
CA TRP A 84 -10.00 -1.98 5.04
C TRP A 84 -11.04 -1.47 6.04
N PHE A 85 -11.91 -0.56 5.58
CA PHE A 85 -12.93 0.09 6.39
C PHE A 85 -14.32 -0.55 6.23
N LYS A 86 -14.43 -1.80 5.80
CA LYS A 86 -15.73 -2.50 5.82
C LYS A 86 -16.31 -2.55 7.23
N ALA A 87 -17.64 -2.44 7.34
CA ALA A 87 -18.37 -2.42 8.62
C ALA A 87 -17.98 -3.58 9.55
N LEU A 88 -17.72 -4.76 9.00
CA LEU A 88 -17.25 -5.93 9.75
C LEU A 88 -15.94 -5.66 10.50
N TRP A 89 -14.96 -5.01 9.87
CA TRP A 89 -13.65 -4.73 10.47
C TRP A 89 -13.73 -3.57 11.45
N LYS A 90 -14.55 -2.55 11.17
CA LYS A 90 -14.84 -1.46 12.12
C LYS A 90 -15.43 -2.03 13.41
N GLN A 91 -16.47 -2.86 13.30
CA GLN A 91 -17.13 -3.49 14.46
C GLN A 91 -16.20 -4.38 15.29
N ARG A 92 -15.19 -4.99 14.65
CA ARG A 92 -14.20 -5.86 15.32
C ARG A 92 -12.97 -5.10 15.83
N GLY A 93 -12.84 -3.80 15.56
CA GLY A 93 -11.61 -3.05 15.86
C GLY A 93 -10.40 -3.56 15.08
N GLN A 94 -10.61 -4.10 13.88
CA GLN A 94 -9.59 -4.81 13.07
C GLN A 94 -9.15 -4.04 11.82
N VAL A 95 -9.57 -2.78 11.65
CA VAL A 95 -9.22 -1.97 10.47
C VAL A 95 -7.70 -1.87 10.30
N LEU A 96 -6.97 -1.50 11.37
CA LEU A 96 -5.51 -1.42 11.34
C LEU A 96 -4.86 -2.79 11.03
N THR A 97 -5.44 -3.88 11.53
CA THR A 97 -4.97 -5.24 11.21
C THR A 97 -5.14 -5.55 9.73
N GLN A 98 -6.24 -5.14 9.09
CA GLN A 98 -6.39 -5.35 7.64
C GLN A 98 -5.43 -4.48 6.83
N ILE A 99 -5.22 -3.22 7.22
CA ILE A 99 -4.22 -2.35 6.59
C ILE A 99 -2.83 -3.01 6.65
N LYS A 100 -2.42 -3.49 7.83
CA LYS A 100 -1.11 -4.12 8.05
C LYS A 100 -0.91 -5.46 7.32
N LYS A 101 -1.97 -6.06 6.76
CA LYS A 101 -1.83 -7.23 5.87
C LYS A 101 -1.40 -6.84 4.46
N ASP A 102 -1.72 -5.63 4.03
CA ASP A 102 -1.38 -5.14 2.70
C ASP A 102 -0.17 -4.19 2.74
N VAL A 103 0.01 -3.44 3.83
CA VAL A 103 0.96 -2.31 3.93
C VAL A 103 1.87 -2.43 5.15
N GLN A 104 3.18 -2.28 4.94
CA GLN A 104 4.18 -2.13 6.00
C GLN A 104 4.25 -0.66 6.42
N VAL A 105 3.48 -0.26 7.43
CA VAL A 105 3.35 1.15 7.88
C VAL A 105 4.57 1.67 8.66
N ASP A 106 5.48 0.78 9.02
CA ASP A 106 6.63 1.00 9.91
C ASP A 106 7.92 0.42 9.30
N ARG A 107 8.01 0.36 7.97
CA ARG A 107 9.18 -0.17 7.25
C ARG A 107 10.47 0.54 7.66
N HIS A 108 10.38 1.84 7.83
CA HIS A 108 11.47 2.73 8.18
C HIS A 108 11.35 3.11 9.67
N MET A 109 11.56 2.11 10.54
CA MET A 109 11.38 2.17 12.00
C MET A 109 9.92 2.34 12.43
N ASP A 110 9.42 3.57 12.49
CA ASP A 110 8.06 3.93 12.89
C ASP A 110 7.36 4.74 11.80
N THR A 111 7.91 4.72 10.58
CA THR A 111 7.40 5.43 9.41
C THR A 111 7.41 4.52 8.16
N ALA A 112 6.71 4.95 7.12
CA ALA A 112 6.76 4.35 5.79
C ALA A 112 6.64 5.44 4.72
N ASN A 113 7.08 5.14 3.50
CA ASN A 113 6.95 6.05 2.37
C ASN A 113 5.69 5.77 1.55
N TYR A 114 5.03 6.85 1.13
CA TYR A 114 3.79 6.83 0.37
C TYR A 114 3.98 7.70 -0.88
N ALA A 115 3.81 7.11 -2.06
CA ALA A 115 3.87 7.87 -3.31
C ALA A 115 2.48 8.37 -3.69
N PHE A 116 2.39 9.60 -4.19
CA PHE A 116 1.13 10.24 -4.57
C PHE A 116 1.00 10.36 -6.08
N VAL A 117 -0.22 10.62 -6.56
CA VAL A 117 -0.53 10.64 -8.00
C VAL A 117 0.18 11.77 -8.75
N ASP A 118 0.51 12.88 -8.10
CA ASP A 118 1.32 13.96 -8.70
C ASP A 118 2.83 13.65 -8.73
N GLY A 119 3.24 12.50 -8.19
CA GLY A 119 4.60 11.98 -8.23
C GLY A 119 5.48 12.35 -7.04
N HIS A 120 4.98 13.10 -6.05
CA HIS A 120 5.75 13.28 -4.82
C HIS A 120 5.66 12.04 -3.93
N VAL A 121 6.59 11.97 -2.97
CA VAL A 121 6.63 10.94 -1.93
C VAL A 121 6.61 11.63 -0.58
N GLU A 122 5.80 11.14 0.33
CA GLU A 122 5.74 11.60 1.71
C GLU A 122 6.08 10.45 2.66
N THR A 123 6.90 10.74 3.67
CA THR A 123 7.17 9.82 4.78
C THR A 123 6.13 10.07 5.87
N ILE A 124 5.29 9.08 6.14
CA ILE A 124 4.18 9.20 7.10
C ILE A 124 4.45 8.25 8.27
N ALA A 125 4.26 8.75 9.49
CA ALA A 125 4.40 7.95 10.70
C ALA A 125 3.29 6.90 10.82
N ALA A 126 3.65 5.72 11.32
CA ALA A 126 2.70 4.65 11.63
C ALA A 126 1.60 5.15 12.59
N GLU A 127 1.97 6.00 13.56
CA GLU A 127 1.02 6.64 14.49
C GLU A 127 -0.03 7.48 13.76
N GLN A 128 0.34 8.17 12.66
CA GLN A 128 -0.61 8.94 11.87
C GLN A 128 -1.63 8.04 11.16
N ILE A 129 -1.19 6.88 10.65
CA ILE A 129 -2.10 5.87 10.10
C ILE A 129 -3.07 5.37 11.18
N GLU A 130 -2.56 5.09 12.38
CA GLU A 130 -3.41 4.69 13.50
C GLU A 130 -4.41 5.77 13.89
N GLN A 131 -4.00 7.04 13.89
CA GLN A 131 -4.88 8.17 14.16
C GLN A 131 -6.00 8.24 13.12
N TRP A 132 -5.68 8.15 11.82
CA TRP A 132 -6.69 8.13 10.76
C TRP A 132 -7.67 6.98 10.90
N VAL A 133 -7.20 5.80 11.30
CA VAL A 133 -8.09 4.67 11.62
C VAL A 133 -9.03 5.00 12.78
N ARG A 134 -8.55 5.67 13.85
CA ARG A 134 -9.39 6.09 14.98
C ARG A 134 -10.42 7.16 14.59
N GLU A 135 -10.07 8.02 13.65
CA GLU A 135 -10.93 9.08 13.11
C GLU A 135 -11.91 8.62 12.02
N ASP A 136 -11.89 7.31 11.69
CA ASP A 136 -12.64 6.73 10.57
C ASP A 136 -12.32 7.39 9.21
N PHE A 137 -11.08 7.86 9.05
CA PHE A 137 -10.60 8.50 7.83
C PHE A 137 -9.99 7.47 6.87
N GLU A 138 -10.71 7.20 5.78
CA GLU A 138 -10.30 6.27 4.72
C GLU A 138 -9.24 6.89 3.80
N PHE A 139 -8.01 7.02 4.31
CA PHE A 139 -6.91 7.75 3.65
C PHE A 139 -6.52 7.25 2.25
N ALA A 140 -6.84 5.99 1.90
CA ALA A 140 -6.58 5.44 0.57
C ALA A 140 -7.66 5.82 -0.47
N LYS A 141 -8.80 6.38 -0.07
CA LYS A 141 -9.81 6.83 -1.03
C LYS A 141 -9.25 7.95 -1.89
N PRO A 142 -9.48 7.91 -3.21
CA PRO A 142 -9.06 9.00 -4.09
C PRO A 142 -9.71 10.32 -3.70
N GLN A 143 -8.93 11.40 -3.73
CA GLN A 143 -9.40 12.76 -3.48
C GLN A 143 -9.53 13.51 -4.78
#